data_AF-A0A952LH59-F1
#
_entry.id   AF-A0A952LH59-F1
#
_cell.length_a   1.000
_cell.length_b   1.000
_cell.length_c   1.000
_cell.angle_alpha   90.00
_cell.angle_beta   90.00
_cell.angle_gamma   90.00
#
_symmetry.space_group_name_H-M   'P 1'
#
loop_
_entity.id
_entity.type
_entity.pdbx_description
1 polymer ?
#
loop_
_entity_poly.entity_id
_entity_poly.type
_entity_poly.pdbx_seq_one_letter_code
_entity_poly.pdbx_strand_id
1 'polypeptide(L)'
;MEPPSLNHRIHERDGSFVARVDLAYPEWRLALEYEGDHHRTDRGQWHKDIDRQSRLEDLGWRVIRVTAADVAAPASLLARLQRAVLGQW
;
A
#
# COMPACT_ATOMS: atom_id res chain seq x y z
N MET A 1 -12.82 14.34 -1.73
CA MET A 1 -12.01 13.12 -1.83
C MET A 1 -12.87 12.01 -1.29
N GLU A 2 -13.12 10.96 -2.08
CA GLU A 2 -13.81 9.77 -1.57
C GLU A 2 -12.99 9.13 -0.43
N PRO A 3 -13.64 8.52 0.59
CA PRO A 3 -12.94 7.80 1.63
C PRO A 3 -12.17 6.60 1.04
N PRO A 4 -11.08 6.15 1.68
CA PRO A 4 -10.35 5.00 1.19
C PRO A 4 -11.21 3.74 1.24
N SER A 5 -11.07 2.89 0.23
CA SER A 5 -11.62 1.55 0.21
C SER A 5 -10.83 0.66 1.17
N LEU A 6 -11.54 -0.01 2.09
CA LEU A 6 -10.94 -0.99 2.99
C LEU A 6 -10.76 -2.34 2.29
N ASN A 7 -9.68 -3.05 2.60
CA ASN A 7 -9.43 -4.42 2.11
C ASN A 7 -9.57 -4.55 0.58
N HIS A 8 -9.09 -3.54 -0.15
CA HIS A 8 -9.32 -3.40 -1.57
C HIS A 8 -8.56 -4.46 -2.36
N ARG A 9 -9.24 -5.15 -3.28
CA ARG A 9 -8.65 -6.18 -4.14
C ARG A 9 -8.24 -5.59 -5.48
N ILE A 10 -6.97 -5.74 -5.80
CA ILE A 10 -6.36 -5.26 -7.05
C ILE A 10 -6.21 -6.47 -7.98
N HIS A 11 -6.57 -6.25 -9.25
CA HIS A 11 -6.52 -7.25 -10.30
C HIS A 11 -5.75 -6.70 -11.51
N GLU A 12 -5.14 -7.60 -12.27
CA GLU A 12 -4.58 -7.32 -13.59
C GLU A 12 -5.67 -6.98 -14.61
N ARG A 13 -5.26 -6.54 -15.80
CA ARG A 13 -6.19 -6.27 -16.92
C ARG A 13 -6.98 -7.51 -17.38
N ASP A 14 -6.40 -8.69 -17.23
CA ASP A 14 -7.04 -9.97 -17.56
C ASP A 14 -7.98 -10.47 -16.44
N GLY A 15 -8.12 -9.72 -15.35
CA GLY A 15 -8.95 -10.07 -14.20
C GLY A 15 -8.26 -10.96 -13.17
N SER A 16 -7.01 -11.37 -13.39
CA SER A 16 -6.27 -12.16 -12.40
C SER A 16 -5.98 -11.36 -11.13
N PHE A 17 -6.08 -12.02 -9.98
CA PHE A 17 -5.85 -11.40 -8.68
C PHE A 17 -4.36 -11.10 -8.45
N VAL A 18 -4.07 -9.90 -7.92
CA VAL A 18 -2.72 -9.45 -7.62
C VAL A 18 -2.51 -9.38 -6.12
N ALA A 19 -3.31 -8.57 -5.44
CA ALA A 19 -3.14 -8.28 -4.02
C ALA A 19 -4.44 -7.79 -3.39
N ARG A 20 -4.51 -7.92 -2.06
CA ARG A 20 -5.50 -7.24 -1.23
C ARG A 20 -4.74 -6.31 -0.30
N VAL A 21 -5.02 -5.01 -0.38
CA VAL A 21 -4.37 -3.97 0.43
C VAL A 21 -5.32 -3.47 1.52
N ASP A 22 -4.79 -3.02 2.66
CA ASP A 22 -5.60 -2.64 3.82
C ASP A 22 -6.47 -1.42 3.53
N LEU A 23 -5.87 -0.39 2.94
CA LEU A 23 -6.55 0.83 2.49
C LEU A 23 -6.13 1.15 1.06
N ALA A 24 -7.08 1.58 0.24
CA ALA A 24 -6.80 2.05 -1.11
C ALA A 24 -7.55 3.33 -1.44
N TYR A 25 -6.91 4.13 -2.27
CA TYR A 25 -7.39 5.32 -2.92
C TYR A 25 -7.34 5.04 -4.44
N PRO A 26 -8.32 4.32 -5.01
CA PRO A 26 -8.20 3.74 -6.36
C PRO A 26 -8.07 4.78 -7.46
N GLU A 27 -8.71 5.94 -7.30
CA GLU A 27 -8.60 7.07 -8.23
C GLU A 27 -7.15 7.55 -8.40
N TRP A 28 -6.34 7.43 -7.35
CA TRP A 28 -4.93 7.82 -7.33
C TRP A 28 -3.97 6.64 -7.42
N ARG A 29 -4.49 5.41 -7.56
CA ARG A 29 -3.72 4.15 -7.46
C ARG A 29 -2.78 4.14 -6.24
N LEU A 30 -3.28 4.62 -5.11
CA LEU A 30 -2.51 4.69 -3.88
C LEU A 30 -3.03 3.64 -2.89
N ALA A 31 -2.14 2.82 -2.35
CA ALA A 31 -2.43 1.81 -1.34
C ALA A 31 -1.65 2.12 -0.05
N LEU A 32 -2.25 1.81 1.10
CA LEU A 32 -1.58 1.80 2.39
C LEU A 32 -1.64 0.39 2.96
N GLU A 33 -0.51 -0.12 3.43
CA GLU A 33 -0.41 -1.42 4.10
C GLU A 33 0.13 -1.20 5.52
N TYR A 34 -0.54 -1.76 6.52
CA TYR A 34 -0.10 -1.67 7.91
C TYR A 34 0.87 -2.82 8.24
N GLU A 35 2.07 -2.45 8.68
CA GLU A 35 3.10 -3.38 9.10
C GLU A 35 3.08 -3.54 10.61
N GLY A 36 2.54 -4.66 11.07
CA GLY A 36 2.68 -5.11 12.46
C GLY A 36 4.05 -5.72 12.73
N ASP A 37 4.43 -5.79 14.01
CA ASP A 37 5.74 -6.32 14.46
C ASP A 37 6.00 -7.80 14.12
N HIS A 38 5.02 -8.52 13.54
CA HIS A 38 5.04 -9.97 13.38
C HIS A 38 5.61 -10.49 12.04
N HIS A 39 5.98 -9.62 11.10
CA HIS A 39 6.39 -10.05 9.74
C HIS A 39 7.90 -10.29 9.57
N ARG A 40 8.73 -10.03 10.58
CA ARG A 40 10.17 -9.84 10.37
C ARG A 40 11.02 -11.12 10.28
N THR A 41 10.44 -12.31 10.45
CA THR A 41 11.22 -13.56 10.66
C THR A 41 11.04 -14.65 9.60
N ASP A 42 10.20 -14.47 8.58
CA ASP A 42 9.99 -15.48 7.52
C ASP A 42 10.55 -15.02 6.15
N ARG A 43 11.58 -15.71 5.67
CA ARG A 43 12.24 -15.46 4.36
C ARG A 43 11.32 -15.77 3.17
N GLY A 44 10.39 -16.72 3.31
CA GLY A 44 9.41 -17.04 2.28
C GLY A 44 8.37 -15.93 2.14
N GLN A 45 7.93 -15.39 3.26
CA GLN A 45 7.03 -14.23 3.27
C GLN A 45 7.69 -13.00 2.66
N TRP A 46 8.97 -12.75 2.98
CA TRP A 46 9.72 -11.62 2.44
C TRP A 46 9.80 -11.60 0.91
N HIS A 47 10.10 -12.74 0.26
CA HIS A 47 10.11 -12.79 -1.20
C HIS A 47 8.72 -12.55 -1.79
N LYS A 48 7.67 -13.12 -1.20
CA LYS A 48 6.29 -12.89 -1.64
C LYS A 48 5.88 -11.43 -1.51
N ASP A 49 6.35 -10.74 -0.47
CA ASP A 49 6.07 -9.31 -0.28
C ASP A 49 6.77 -8.46 -1.35
N ILE A 50 8.02 -8.78 -1.69
CA ILE A 50 8.75 -8.11 -2.79
C ILE A 50 8.03 -8.34 -4.12
N ASP A 51 7.73 -9.59 -4.46
CA ASP A 51 7.06 -9.91 -5.73
C ASP A 51 5.67 -9.25 -5.80
N ARG A 52 4.92 -9.24 -4.69
CA ARG A 52 3.63 -8.54 -4.60
C ARG A 52 3.79 -7.05 -4.86
N GLN A 53 4.80 -6.43 -4.24
CA GLN A 53 5.04 -5.01 -4.39
C GLN A 53 5.44 -4.65 -5.83
N SER A 54 6.33 -5.41 -6.47
CA SER A 54 6.71 -5.19 -7.87
C SER A 54 5.51 -5.27 -8.80
N ARG A 55 4.61 -6.25 -8.63
CA ARG A 55 3.39 -6.35 -9.44
C ARG A 55 2.44 -5.18 -9.25
N LEU A 56 2.32 -4.67 -8.03
CA LEU A 56 1.53 -3.46 -7.76
C LEU A 56 2.13 -2.24 -8.46
N GLU A 57 3.45 -2.08 -8.41
CA GLU A 57 4.18 -1.00 -9.07
C GLU A 57 4.06 -1.08 -10.60
N ASP A 58 4.12 -2.28 -11.20
CA ASP A 58 3.87 -2.50 -12.64
C ASP A 58 2.45 -2.09 -13.05
N LEU A 59 1.48 -2.24 -12.15
CA LEU A 59 0.12 -1.75 -12.32
C LEU A 59 -0.02 -0.25 -12.03
N GLY A 60 1.08 0.47 -11.79
CA GLY A 60 1.10 1.89 -11.48
C GLY A 60 0.54 2.22 -10.10
N TRP A 61 0.44 1.23 -9.21
CA TRP A 61 0.10 1.48 -7.82
C TRP A 61 1.31 1.95 -7.04
N ARG A 62 1.06 2.93 -6.19
CA ARG A 62 2.01 3.33 -5.16
C ARG A 62 1.58 2.72 -3.83
N VAL A 63 2.49 2.01 -3.17
CA VAL A 63 2.24 1.40 -1.87
C VAL A 63 2.99 2.17 -0.78
N ILE A 64 2.27 2.64 0.23
CA ILE A 64 2.84 3.27 1.42
C ILE A 64 2.68 2.32 2.59
N ARG A 65 3.79 1.82 3.10
CA ARG A 65 3.81 1.00 4.31
C ARG A 65 3.70 1.89 5.54
N VAL A 66 2.84 1.54 6.48
CA VAL A 66 2.51 2.30 7.68
C VAL A 66 2.77 1.41 8.89
N THR A 67 3.56 1.89 9.84
CA THR A 67 3.86 1.18 11.08
C THR A 67 3.06 1.75 12.25
N ALA A 68 3.10 1.08 13.41
CA ALA A 68 2.55 1.63 14.65
C ALA A 68 3.10 3.03 14.99
N ALA A 69 4.38 3.29 14.69
CA ALA A 69 5.00 4.60 14.91
C ALA A 69 4.42 5.70 14.02
N ASP A 70 4.09 5.37 12.76
CA ASP A 70 3.42 6.31 11.85
C ASP A 70 2.00 6.64 12.32
N VAL A 71 1.26 5.64 12.82
CA VAL A 71 -0.10 5.83 13.36
C VAL A 71 -0.07 6.69 14.62
N ALA A 72 0.96 6.53 15.46
CA ALA A 72 1.17 7.38 16.64
C ALA A 72 1.52 8.85 16.28
N ALA A 73 1.92 9.11 15.03
CA ALA A 73 2.27 10.44 14.51
C ALA A 73 1.43 10.82 13.27
N PRO A 74 0.11 10.98 13.41
CA PRO A 74 -0.82 11.08 12.28
C PRO A 74 -0.56 12.28 11.35
N ALA A 75 -0.06 13.40 11.88
CA ALA A 75 0.29 14.55 11.06
C ALA A 75 1.42 14.26 10.05
N SER A 76 2.45 13.52 10.47
CA SER A 76 3.56 13.11 9.60
C SER A 76 3.10 12.14 8.52
N LEU A 77 2.22 11.20 8.87
CA LEU A 77 1.60 10.28 7.93
C LEU A 77 0.76 11.02 6.88
N LEU A 78 -0.08 11.98 7.32
CA LEU A 78 -0.85 12.82 6.40
C LEU A 78 0.04 13.59 5.44
N ALA A 79 1.11 14.21 5.92
CA ALA A 79 2.04 14.96 5.05
C ALA A 79 2.70 14.04 4.01
N ARG A 80 3.02 12.79 4.37
CA ARG A 80 3.56 11.78 3.43
C ARG A 80 2.52 11.39 2.38
N LEU A 81 1.26 11.20 2.79
CA LEU A 81 0.15 10.92 1.87
C LEU A 81 -0.10 12.08 0.91
N GLN A 82 -0.08 13.33 1.40
CA GLN A 82 -0.26 14.52 0.56
C GLN A 82 0.83 14.63 -0.51
N ARG A 83 2.11 14.43 -0.15
CA ARG A 83 3.20 14.43 -1.14
C ARG A 83 3.05 13.33 -2.18
N ALA A 84 2.63 12.14 -1.75
CA ALA A 84 2.38 11.03 -2.65
C ALA A 84 1.28 11.36 -3.67
N VAL A 85 0.16 11.94 -3.23
CA VAL A 85 -0.94 12.31 -4.14
C VAL A 85 -0.52 13.43 -5.10
N LEU A 86 0.28 14.40 -4.66
CA LEU A 86 0.70 15.55 -5.47
C LEU A 86 1.87 15.26 -6.41
N GLY A 87 2.41 14.03 -6.42
CA GLY A 87 3.54 13.66 -7.28
C GLY A 87 4.86 14.36 -6.92
N GLN A 88 4.96 14.96 -5.73
CA GLN A 88 6.14 15.66 -5.25
C GLN A 88 7.01 14.67 -4.46
N TRP A 89 7.92 14.00 -5.17
CA TRP A 89 8.87 13.04 -4.63
C TRP A 89 10.27 13.65 -4.57
#